data_AF-A0A0G4PLG4-F1
#
_entry.id   AF-A0A0G4PLG4-F1
#
_cell.length_a   1.000
_cell.length_b   1.000
_cell.length_c   1.000
_cell.angle_alpha   90.00
_cell.angle_beta   90.00
_cell.angle_gamma   90.00
#
_symmetry.space_group_name_H-M   'P 1'
#
loop_
_entity.id
_entity.type
_entity.pdbx_description
1 polymer ?
#
loop_
_entity_poly.entity_id
_entity_poly.type
_entity_poly.pdbx_seq_one_letter_code
_entity_poly.pdbx_strand_id
1 'polypeptide(L)'
;MQISQLLLATGLFASSIFAAPITSSDWIIQDMQRICNDENTSCTWSFGINNGTDTTGCTYIVEATDASQANGGPSTCGAYTVTSNWSGQFGPTNGFTTLSVTNNETGQITWPGYNDEQLADGNVVKPDQSYPPTTL
;
A
#
# COMPACT_ATOMS: atom_id res chain seq x y z
N MET A 1 1.65 -68.61 -28.14
CA MET A 1 0.58 -67.59 -28.16
C MET A 1 0.15 -67.35 -26.73
N GLN A 2 0.39 -66.16 -26.18
CA GLN A 2 -0.31 -65.64 -25.00
C GLN A 2 -0.21 -64.11 -25.06
N ILE A 3 -1.34 -63.45 -25.31
CA ILE A 3 -1.48 -62.00 -25.37
C ILE A 3 -1.90 -61.57 -23.97
N SER A 4 -1.03 -60.92 -23.22
CA SER A 4 -1.40 -60.28 -21.96
C SER A 4 -1.91 -58.87 -22.24
N GLN A 5 -3.22 -58.69 -22.09
CA GLN A 5 -3.88 -57.39 -22.01
C GLN A 5 -3.74 -56.84 -20.59
N LEU A 6 -3.44 -55.56 -20.41
CA LEU A 6 -3.77 -54.83 -19.18
C LEU A 6 -3.97 -53.33 -19.48
N LEU A 7 -5.25 -53.01 -19.68
CA LEU A 7 -6.02 -51.90 -19.13
C LEU A 7 -5.34 -50.52 -19.00
N LEU A 8 -5.67 -49.63 -19.94
CA LEU A 8 -5.52 -48.18 -19.78
C LEU A 8 -6.61 -47.66 -18.83
N ALA A 9 -6.21 -47.17 -17.66
CA ALA A 9 -7.08 -46.37 -16.80
C ALA A 9 -7.04 -44.90 -17.25
N THR A 10 -8.10 -44.44 -17.91
CA THR A 10 -8.32 -43.02 -18.23
C THR A 10 -8.85 -42.30 -16.99
N GLY A 11 -7.95 -41.63 -16.26
CA GLY A 11 -8.32 -40.71 -15.19
C GLY A 11 -9.02 -39.47 -15.75
N LEU A 12 -10.25 -39.22 -15.31
CA LEU A 12 -10.97 -37.97 -15.52
C LEU A 12 -10.36 -36.90 -14.61
N PHE A 13 -9.52 -36.02 -15.15
CA PHE A 13 -9.09 -34.80 -14.47
C PHE A 13 -10.24 -33.79 -14.50
N ALA A 14 -10.98 -33.65 -13.41
CA ALA A 14 -11.94 -32.56 -13.23
C ALA A 14 -11.17 -31.24 -13.17
N SER A 15 -11.33 -30.39 -14.19
CA SER A 15 -10.75 -29.05 -14.22
C SER A 15 -11.45 -28.20 -13.16
N SER A 16 -10.77 -27.94 -12.04
CA SER A 16 -11.20 -26.93 -11.08
C SER A 16 -11.15 -25.57 -11.77
N ILE A 17 -12.30 -24.94 -12.00
CA ILE A 17 -12.35 -23.53 -12.40
C ILE A 17 -11.96 -22.75 -11.15
N PHE A 18 -10.69 -22.37 -11.04
CA PHE A 18 -10.31 -21.30 -10.11
C PHE A 18 -11.00 -20.03 -10.60
N ALA A 19 -11.86 -19.46 -9.77
CA ALA A 19 -12.32 -18.10 -10.01
C ALA A 19 -11.06 -17.20 -10.06
N ALA A 20 -10.87 -16.50 -11.17
CA ALA A 20 -9.82 -15.50 -11.25
C ALA A 20 -10.06 -14.49 -10.11
N PRO A 21 -9.02 -14.07 -9.36
CA PRO A 21 -9.20 -13.00 -8.39
C PRO A 21 -9.77 -11.79 -9.14
N ILE A 22 -10.78 -11.16 -8.54
CA ILE A 22 -11.25 -9.85 -8.98
C ILE A 22 -10.03 -8.96 -8.86
N THR A 23 -9.45 -8.55 -9.99
CA THR A 23 -8.41 -7.51 -9.99
C THR A 23 -9.14 -6.23 -9.62
N SER A 24 -9.27 -5.96 -8.31
CA SER A 24 -9.58 -4.61 -7.86
C SER A 24 -8.53 -3.71 -8.49
N SER A 25 -8.97 -2.68 -9.22
CA SER A 25 -8.05 -1.69 -9.78
C SER A 25 -7.09 -1.25 -8.68
N ASP A 26 -5.81 -1.17 -9.04
CA ASP A 26 -4.80 -0.64 -8.12
C ASP A 26 -5.28 0.72 -7.58
N TRP A 27 -4.99 0.96 -6.30
CA TRP A 27 -5.19 2.27 -5.72
C TRP A 27 -4.01 3.15 -6.08
N ILE A 28 -4.29 4.34 -6.58
CA ILE A 28 -3.29 5.33 -6.93
C ILE A 28 -3.20 6.33 -5.79
N ILE A 29 -2.01 6.48 -5.22
CA ILE A 29 -1.71 7.54 -4.27
C ILE A 29 -1.20 8.75 -5.04
N GLN A 30 -2.05 9.77 -5.09
CA GLN A 30 -1.89 10.96 -5.91
C GLN A 30 -1.23 12.09 -5.12
N ASP A 31 -0.30 12.80 -5.78
CA ASP A 31 0.28 14.05 -5.28
C ASP A 31 0.86 13.93 -3.85
N MET A 32 1.49 12.78 -3.54
CA MET A 32 2.08 12.56 -2.21
C MET A 32 3.11 13.64 -1.88
N GLN A 33 2.93 14.29 -0.73
CA GLN A 33 3.84 15.30 -0.21
C GLN A 33 3.95 15.17 1.31
N ARG A 34 5.17 15.32 1.83
CA ARG A 34 5.45 15.45 3.28
C ARG A 34 6.18 16.76 3.54
N ILE A 35 5.62 17.58 4.43
CA ILE A 35 6.26 18.82 4.90
C ILE A 35 6.43 18.72 6.41
N CYS A 36 7.66 18.81 6.88
CA CYS A 36 7.98 18.86 8.30
C CYS A 36 8.26 20.30 8.73
N ASN A 37 7.94 20.65 9.98
CA ASN A 37 8.41 21.90 10.56
C ASN A 37 9.94 21.89 10.75
N ASP A 38 10.51 23.07 10.98
CA ASP A 38 11.96 23.25 11.12
C ASP A 38 12.55 22.42 12.27
N GLU A 39 11.79 22.23 13.36
CA GLU A 39 12.21 21.39 14.47
C GLU A 39 12.08 19.88 14.21
N ASN A 40 11.47 19.48 13.08
CA ASN A 40 11.16 18.10 12.74
C ASN A 40 10.37 17.38 13.85
N THR A 41 9.48 18.11 14.53
CA THR A 41 8.59 17.57 15.57
C THR A 41 7.19 17.29 15.08
N SER A 42 6.84 17.82 13.90
CA SER A 42 5.57 17.59 13.22
C SER A 42 5.79 17.52 11.72
N CYS A 43 5.31 16.45 11.08
CA CYS A 43 5.29 16.29 9.63
C CYS A 43 3.86 16.13 9.16
N THR A 44 3.41 17.04 8.30
CA THR A 44 2.13 16.96 7.61
C THR A 44 2.30 16.25 6.27
N TRP A 45 1.53 15.19 6.08
CA TRP A 45 1.42 14.43 4.85
C TRP A 45 0.11 14.80 4.15
N SER A 46 0.19 15.10 2.86
CA SER A 46 -0.97 15.41 2.02
C SER A 46 -0.93 14.56 0.74
N PHE A 47 -2.05 13.90 0.43
CA PHE A 47 -2.17 13.05 -0.75
C PHE A 47 -3.64 12.75 -1.08
N GLY A 48 -3.91 12.30 -2.30
CA GLY A 48 -5.18 11.72 -2.72
C GLY A 48 -5.13 10.19 -2.74
N ILE A 49 -6.19 9.54 -2.27
CA ILE A 49 -6.40 8.09 -2.41
C ILE A 49 -7.42 7.88 -3.53
N ASN A 50 -6.97 7.46 -4.70
CA ASN A 50 -7.84 7.12 -5.83
C ASN A 50 -8.02 5.60 -5.91
N ASN A 51 -9.25 5.13 -5.75
CA ASN A 51 -9.58 3.70 -5.75
C ASN A 51 -9.97 3.14 -7.14
N GLY A 52 -9.77 3.92 -8.20
CA GLY A 52 -10.21 3.63 -9.57
C GLY A 52 -11.54 4.26 -9.96
N THR A 53 -12.33 4.78 -9.00
CA THR A 53 -13.58 5.51 -9.28
C THR A 53 -13.51 6.96 -8.82
N ASP A 54 -13.08 7.17 -7.58
CA ASP A 54 -13.10 8.48 -6.92
C ASP A 54 -11.79 8.72 -6.17
N THR A 55 -11.42 9.99 -6.02
CA THR A 55 -10.28 10.40 -5.19
C THR A 55 -10.75 10.97 -3.86
N THR A 56 -10.24 10.42 -2.76
CA THR A 56 -10.41 10.97 -1.41
C THR A 56 -9.15 11.68 -0.98
N GLY A 57 -9.23 12.99 -0.70
CA GLY A 57 -8.11 13.74 -0.12
C GLY A 57 -7.81 13.30 1.31
N CYS A 58 -6.53 13.26 1.68
CA CYS A 58 -6.08 12.87 2.99
C CYS A 58 -5.03 13.85 3.52
N THR A 59 -5.24 14.32 4.75
CA THR A 59 -4.23 15.01 5.54
C THR A 59 -3.93 14.16 6.76
N TYR A 60 -2.67 13.81 6.91
CA TYR A 60 -2.16 12.91 7.94
C TYR A 60 -0.98 13.58 8.64
N ILE A 61 -1.06 13.76 9.96
CA ILE A 61 -0.02 14.45 10.74
C ILE A 61 0.69 13.43 11.62
N VAL A 62 2.02 13.44 11.56
CA VAL A 62 2.90 12.67 12.45
C VAL A 62 3.58 13.65 13.40
N GLU A 63 3.43 13.42 14.71
CA GLU A 63 4.12 14.19 15.75
C GLU A 63 5.05 13.28 16.55
N ALA A 64 6.32 13.67 16.68
CA ALA A 64 7.33 12.96 17.45
C ALA A 64 8.52 13.88 17.76
N THR A 65 9.55 13.39 18.46
CA THR A 65 10.82 14.13 18.59
C THR A 65 11.60 14.18 17.27
N ASP A 66 11.41 13.18 16.41
CA ASP A 66 11.92 13.09 15.05
C ASP A 66 10.80 12.58 14.13
N ALA A 67 9.91 13.49 13.73
CA ALA A 67 8.65 13.16 13.06
C ALA A 67 8.84 12.57 11.66
N SER A 68 9.90 12.97 10.95
CA SER A 68 10.21 12.42 9.62
C SER A 68 10.64 10.94 9.67
N GLN A 69 11.08 10.44 10.82
CA GLN A 69 11.53 9.05 11.03
C GLN A 69 10.70 8.32 12.09
N ALA A 70 9.42 8.72 12.25
CA ALA A 70 8.52 8.16 13.24
C ALA A 70 7.39 7.32 12.65
N ASN A 71 6.84 6.46 13.50
CA ASN A 71 5.54 5.84 13.26
C ASN A 71 4.45 6.85 13.59
N GLY A 72 3.30 6.75 12.94
CA GLY A 72 2.17 7.60 13.29
C GLY A 72 0.81 6.99 12.97
N GLY A 73 -0.21 7.82 13.18
CA GLY A 73 -1.60 7.47 13.05
C GLY A 73 -2.17 6.77 14.29
N PRO A 74 -3.43 6.30 14.21
CA PRO A 74 -4.29 6.34 13.02
C PRO A 74 -4.83 7.75 12.71
N SER A 75 -4.99 8.06 11.42
CA SER A 75 -5.77 9.21 10.92
C SER A 75 -6.89 8.73 10.01
N THR A 76 -8.02 9.44 10.01
CA THR A 76 -9.18 9.10 9.18
C THR A 76 -9.30 10.08 8.01
N CYS A 77 -9.42 9.54 6.80
CA CYS A 77 -9.56 10.28 5.55
C CYS A 77 -10.73 9.70 4.75
N GLY A 78 -11.92 10.26 4.93
CA GLY A 78 -13.15 9.68 4.39
C GLY A 78 -13.39 8.26 4.91
N ALA A 79 -13.52 7.29 4.01
CA ALA A 79 -13.67 5.87 4.35
C ALA A 79 -12.36 5.16 4.73
N TYR A 80 -11.22 5.85 4.60
CA TYR A 80 -9.89 5.28 4.81
C TYR A 80 -9.34 5.59 6.20
N THR A 81 -8.65 4.62 6.79
CA THR A 81 -7.78 4.81 7.96
C THR A 81 -6.33 4.66 7.54
N VAL A 82 -5.48 5.61 7.95
CA VAL A 82 -4.06 5.65 7.59
C VAL A 82 -3.21 5.57 8.85
N THR A 83 -2.26 4.62 8.87
CA THR A 83 -1.13 4.60 9.82
C THR A 83 0.18 4.59 9.05
N SER A 84 1.31 4.84 9.72
CA SER A 84 2.63 4.70 9.09
C SER A 84 3.63 4.01 9.99
N ASN A 85 4.60 3.34 9.36
CA ASN A 85 5.78 2.81 10.00
C ASN A 85 7.04 3.26 9.25
N TRP A 86 8.03 3.77 9.97
CA TRP A 86 9.33 4.13 9.39
C TRP A 86 10.37 3.05 9.68
N SER A 87 11.21 2.75 8.69
CA SER A 87 12.33 1.82 8.81
C SER A 87 13.62 2.42 8.26
N GLY A 88 14.65 2.47 9.11
CA GLY A 88 16.03 2.80 8.75
C GLY A 88 16.92 1.56 8.54
N GLN A 89 16.35 0.37 8.32
CA GLN A 89 17.10 -0.89 8.31
C GLN A 89 18.23 -0.94 7.27
N PHE A 90 18.15 -0.12 6.23
CA PHE A 90 19.13 -0.05 5.13
C PHE A 90 20.14 1.09 5.29
N GLY A 91 20.22 1.70 6.48
CA GLY A 91 21.15 2.77 6.83
C GLY A 91 20.47 4.14 6.97
N PRO A 92 21.14 5.13 7.59
CA PRO A 92 20.55 6.41 7.99
C PRO A 92 20.13 7.29 6.80
N THR A 93 20.62 7.02 5.59
CA THR A 93 20.26 7.75 4.37
C THR A 93 19.31 6.97 3.47
N ASN A 94 18.99 5.72 3.80
CA ASN A 94 18.13 4.84 3.00
C ASN A 94 16.86 4.47 3.79
N GLY A 95 16.36 5.41 4.58
CA GLY A 95 15.12 5.27 5.32
C GLY A 95 13.91 5.29 4.39
N PHE A 96 12.85 4.62 4.80
CA PHE A 96 11.58 4.64 4.09
C PHE A 96 10.41 4.55 5.07
N THR A 97 9.29 5.11 4.66
CA THR A 97 8.01 5.01 5.37
C THR A 97 7.06 4.16 4.57
N THR A 98 6.47 3.16 5.22
CA THR A 98 5.33 2.41 4.68
C THR A 98 4.05 2.90 5.36
N LEU A 99 3.08 3.32 4.57
CA LEU A 99 1.72 3.58 5.03
C LEU A 99 0.94 2.28 5.09
N SER A 100 -0.02 2.16 6.01
CA SER A 100 -1.12 1.22 5.90
C SER A 100 -2.39 2.01 5.62
N VAL A 101 -2.97 1.84 4.45
CA VAL A 101 -4.20 2.52 4.04
C VAL A 101 -5.32 1.50 3.98
N THR A 102 -6.22 1.54 4.95
CA THR A 102 -7.30 0.56 5.12
C THR A 102 -8.64 1.18 4.79
N ASN A 103 -9.47 0.50 3.99
CA ASN A 103 -10.89 0.77 3.86
C ASN A 103 -11.67 -0.36 4.55
N ASN A 104 -12.19 -0.08 5.75
CA ASN A 104 -12.91 -1.08 6.53
C ASN A 104 -14.30 -1.41 5.96
N GLU A 105 -14.89 -0.52 5.15
CA GLU A 105 -16.20 -0.74 4.52
C GLU A 105 -16.10 -1.79 3.42
N THR A 106 -15.03 -1.75 2.62
CA THR A 106 -14.76 -2.76 1.57
C THR A 106 -13.91 -3.93 2.06
N GLY A 107 -13.38 -3.86 3.29
CA GLY A 107 -12.51 -4.88 3.86
C GLY A 107 -11.15 -4.99 3.14
N GLN A 108 -10.63 -3.86 2.67
CA GLN A 108 -9.40 -3.80 1.86
C GLN A 108 -8.30 -2.99 2.52
N ILE A 109 -7.05 -3.31 2.18
CA ILE A 109 -5.86 -2.60 2.62
C ILE A 109 -4.81 -2.54 1.51
N THR A 110 -4.04 -1.46 1.47
CA THR A 110 -2.83 -1.37 0.64
C THR A 110 -1.67 -0.74 1.43
N TRP A 111 -0.44 -0.96 0.99
CA TRP A 111 0.79 -0.53 1.68
C TRP A 111 1.71 0.35 0.83
N PRO A 112 1.37 1.63 0.62
CA PRO A 112 2.23 2.57 -0.09
C PRO A 112 3.57 2.77 0.61
N GLY A 113 4.67 2.69 -0.12
CA GLY A 113 6.03 2.83 0.40
C GLY A 113 6.76 4.00 -0.25
N TYR A 114 7.33 4.87 0.58
CA TYR A 114 8.06 6.05 0.12
C TYR A 114 9.42 6.14 0.80
N ASN A 115 10.47 6.28 0.01
CA ASN A 115 11.81 6.51 0.53
C ASN A 115 11.95 7.98 0.98
N ASP A 116 12.78 8.24 1.97
CA ASP A 116 12.96 9.58 2.53
C ASP A 116 13.43 10.61 1.48
N GLU A 117 14.22 10.18 0.49
CA GLU A 117 14.65 11.03 -0.64
C GLU A 117 13.47 11.52 -1.49
N GLN A 118 12.43 10.70 -1.66
CA GLN A 118 11.23 11.09 -2.43
C GLN A 118 10.42 12.16 -1.70
N LEU A 119 10.49 12.16 -0.36
CA LEU A 119 9.68 12.99 0.53
C LEU A 119 10.43 14.22 1.05
N ALA A 120 11.71 14.35 0.72
CA ALA A 120 12.55 15.44 1.17
C ALA A 120 12.03 16.79 0.66
N ASP A 121 12.28 17.84 1.43
CA ASP A 121 12.08 19.25 1.04
C ASP A 121 10.66 19.62 0.59
N GLY A 122 9.64 18.86 1.01
CA GLY A 122 8.25 19.12 0.61
C GLY A 122 8.00 18.83 -0.87
N ASN A 123 8.82 18.00 -1.51
CA ASN A 123 8.59 17.61 -2.89
C ASN A 123 7.26 16.84 -3.04
N VAL A 124 6.56 17.10 -4.14
CA VAL A 124 5.45 16.25 -4.57
C VAL A 124 6.04 15.08 -5.33
N VAL A 125 5.80 13.87 -4.84
CA VAL A 125 6.32 12.64 -5.45
C VAL A 125 5.70 12.47 -6.84
N LYS A 126 6.54 12.35 -7.86
CA LYS A 126 6.13 12.06 -9.24
C LYS A 126 6.99 10.95 -9.88
N PRO A 127 6.39 10.09 -10.71
CA PRO A 127 4.95 9.98 -10.97
C PRO A 127 4.17 9.51 -9.73
N ASP A 128 2.85 9.69 -9.74
CA ASP A 128 1.97 9.10 -8.72
C ASP A 128 2.16 7.58 -8.71
N GLN A 129 2.06 6.97 -7.53
CA GLN A 129 2.38 5.56 -7.35
C GLN A 129 1.11 4.71 -7.21
N SER A 130 1.16 3.52 -7.80
CA SER A 130 0.07 2.56 -7.88
C SER A 130 0.34 1.37 -6.97
N TYR A 131 -0.66 0.97 -6.19
CA TYR A 131 -0.53 -0.13 -5.24
C TYR A 131 -1.76 -1.03 -5.28
N PRO A 132 -1.58 -2.35 -5.47
CA PRO A 132 -2.71 -3.27 -5.43
C PRO A 132 -3.28 -3.34 -4.00
N PRO A 133 -4.60 -3.18 -3.81
CA PRO A 133 -5.22 -3.50 -2.53
C PRO A 133 -5.37 -5.02 -2.37
N THR A 134 -5.34 -5.49 -1.12
CA THR A 134 -5.69 -6.86 -0.74
C THR A 134 -6.85 -6.85 0.24
N THR A 135 -7.54 -7.97 0.36
CA THR A 135 -8.52 -8.20 1.42
C THR A 135 -7.80 -8.29 2.78
N LEU A 136 -8.41 -7.71 3.81
CA LEU A 136 -8.02 -7.83 5.23
C LEU A 136 -8.18 -9.25 5.77
#